data_AF-T1BML1-F1
#
_entry.id   AF-T1BML1-F1
#
_cell.length_a   1.000
_cell.length_b   1.000
_cell.length_c   1.000
_cell.angle_alpha   90.00
_cell.angle_beta   90.00
_cell.angle_gamma   90.00
#
_symmetry.space_group_name_H-M   'P 1'
#
loop_
_entity.id
_entity.type
_entity.pdbx_description
1 polymer ?
#
loop_
_entity_poly.entity_id
_entity_poly.type
_entity_poly.pdbx_seq_one_letter_code
_entity_poly.pdbx_strand_id
1 'polypeptide(L)'
;MAREAEVSVATVSRALNGRDNVAAEVRAHVQAVATRLRYVPHSAARSLITRRTQTIGALLPDMHGEFFSELIRGIDKAARAQGYHLLLSSSHGDADETAAALQAMLGRVDGLLIMSPHADPGFIEQHLPEDLPAILLNPVRGHTRLSALAVDNRAGAYAMTQHLVHRGYREIVLITGPKGNLDSEERLQGCLDALHDLLPEAVPQIVSGDFSEESGYRAGSLIARQTCVRR
;
A
#
# COMPACT_ATOMS: atom_id res chain seq x y z
N MET A 1 -12.83 33.83 16.99
CA MET A 1 -11.41 33.56 17.27
C MET A 1 -10.61 34.87 17.34
N ALA A 2 -10.22 35.50 16.23
CA ALA A 2 -9.36 36.71 16.26
C ALA A 2 -9.90 37.83 17.16
N ARG A 3 -11.20 38.12 17.06
CA ARG A 3 -11.90 39.07 17.95
C ARG A 3 -11.85 38.68 19.43
N GLU A 4 -11.90 37.38 19.73
CA GLU A 4 -11.91 36.85 21.10
C GLU A 4 -10.50 36.80 21.72
N ALA A 5 -9.47 36.71 20.87
CA ALA A 5 -8.07 36.73 21.28
C ALA A 5 -7.44 38.14 21.16
N GLU A 6 -8.25 39.15 20.82
CA GLU A 6 -7.84 40.56 20.68
C GLU A 6 -6.61 40.80 19.79
N VAL A 7 -6.46 39.97 18.75
CA VAL A 7 -5.34 40.05 17.79
C VAL A 7 -5.82 39.93 16.35
N SER A 8 -4.97 40.32 15.40
CA SER A 8 -5.28 40.18 13.98
C SER A 8 -5.43 38.72 13.54
N VAL A 9 -6.20 38.46 12.49
CA VAL A 9 -6.31 37.12 11.86
C VAL A 9 -4.93 36.57 11.45
N ALA A 10 -4.02 37.44 11.00
CA ALA A 10 -2.65 37.07 10.67
C ALA A 10 -1.85 36.62 11.90
N THR A 11 -2.01 37.30 13.03
CA THR A 11 -1.36 36.95 14.31
C THR A 11 -1.88 35.60 14.83
N VAL A 12 -3.20 35.38 14.78
CA VAL A 12 -3.83 34.08 15.08
C VAL A 12 -3.21 32.96 14.25
N SER A 13 -3.16 33.16 12.94
CA SER A 13 -2.63 32.16 12.02
C SER A 13 -1.16 31.83 12.33
N ARG A 14 -0.33 32.85 12.59
CA ARG A 14 1.10 32.64 12.93
C ARG A 14 1.28 31.93 14.28
N ALA A 15 0.49 32.31 15.29
CA ALA A 15 0.52 31.71 16.61
C ALA A 15 0.15 30.22 16.57
N LEU A 16 -0.93 29.87 15.87
CA LEU A 16 -1.40 28.49 15.70
C LEU A 16 -0.48 27.64 14.81
N ASN A 17 0.19 28.26 13.82
CA ASN A 17 1.13 27.56 12.92
C ASN A 17 2.58 27.51 13.45
N GLY A 18 2.84 27.89 14.70
CA GLY A 18 4.17 27.74 15.28
C GLY A 18 5.26 28.67 14.72
N ARG A 19 4.92 29.74 13.99
CA ARG A 19 5.94 30.62 13.37
C ARG A 19 6.62 31.53 14.41
N ASP A 20 7.93 31.75 14.29
CA ASP A 20 8.77 32.42 15.30
C ASP A 20 8.51 33.92 15.49
N ASN A 21 7.73 34.54 14.62
CA ASN A 21 7.42 35.97 14.66
C ASN A 21 6.23 36.36 15.55
N VAL A 22 5.92 35.54 16.57
CA VAL A 22 4.88 35.81 17.57
C VAL A 22 5.47 35.61 18.95
N ALA A 23 5.38 36.65 19.79
CA ALA A 23 5.81 36.61 21.18
C ALA A 23 5.17 35.42 21.92
N ALA A 24 5.94 34.78 22.80
CA ALA A 24 5.50 33.58 23.51
C ALA A 24 4.19 33.79 24.28
N GLU A 25 4.04 34.95 24.91
CA GLU A 25 2.84 35.34 25.66
C GLU A 25 1.59 35.44 24.76
N VAL A 26 1.71 36.08 23.60
CA VAL A 26 0.63 36.18 22.61
C VAL A 26 0.25 34.80 22.06
N ARG A 27 1.25 33.92 21.85
CA ARG A 27 1.01 32.54 21.40
C ARG A 27 0.21 31.74 22.43
N ALA A 28 0.62 31.81 23.70
CA ALA A 28 -0.06 31.14 24.80
C ALA A 28 -1.51 31.63 24.94
N HIS A 29 -1.72 32.95 24.85
CA HIS A 29 -3.07 33.54 24.89
C HIS A 29 -3.96 33.03 23.74
N VAL A 30 -3.44 33.07 22.49
CA VAL A 30 -4.15 32.55 21.31
C VAL A 30 -4.50 31.07 21.45
N GLN A 31 -3.59 30.24 21.96
CA GLN A 31 -3.85 28.82 22.20
C GLN A 31 -4.92 28.60 23.26
N ALA A 32 -4.90 29.34 24.36
CA ALA A 32 -5.92 29.26 25.41
C ALA A 32 -7.32 29.62 24.87
N VAL A 33 -7.42 30.68 24.07
CA VAL A 33 -8.69 31.07 23.42
C VAL A 33 -9.15 30.03 22.41
N ALA A 34 -8.24 29.46 21.61
CA ALA A 34 -8.58 28.41 20.66
C ALA A 34 -9.14 27.16 21.37
N THR A 35 -8.50 26.72 22.47
CA THR A 35 -8.97 25.59 23.29
C THR A 35 -10.36 25.88 23.89
N ARG A 36 -10.56 27.06 24.49
CA ARG A 36 -11.86 27.47 25.07
C ARG A 36 -12.97 27.46 24.03
N LEU A 37 -12.69 27.92 22.83
CA LEU A 37 -13.65 27.96 21.72
C LEU A 37 -13.82 26.63 21.00
N ARG A 38 -13.04 25.59 21.35
CA ARG A 38 -12.91 24.34 20.58
C ARG A 38 -12.64 24.63 19.09
N TYR A 39 -11.86 25.68 18.83
CA TYR A 39 -11.54 26.11 17.47
C TYR A 39 -10.54 25.14 16.85
N VAL A 40 -10.96 24.47 15.77
CA VAL A 40 -10.10 23.62 14.95
C VAL A 40 -9.66 24.44 13.72
N PRO A 41 -8.35 24.66 13.51
CA PRO A 41 -7.87 25.31 12.30
C PRO A 41 -8.34 24.54 11.06
N HIS A 42 -8.87 25.25 10.08
CA HIS A 42 -9.34 24.59 8.85
C HIS A 42 -8.13 24.13 8.04
N SER A 43 -7.91 22.82 7.95
CA SER A 43 -6.78 22.22 7.24
C SER A 43 -6.70 22.69 5.79
N ALA A 44 -7.82 22.75 5.07
CA ALA A 44 -7.87 23.27 3.69
C ALA A 44 -7.33 24.71 3.55
N ALA A 45 -7.65 25.61 4.50
CA ALA A 45 -7.13 26.98 4.48
C ALA A 45 -5.62 27.03 4.73
N ARG A 46 -5.10 26.10 5.55
CA ARG A 46 -3.66 25.93 5.77
C ARG A 46 -2.99 25.39 4.51
N SER A 47 -3.53 24.33 3.91
CA SER A 47 -3.01 23.71 2.69
C SER A 47 -2.97 24.68 1.51
N LEU A 48 -3.93 25.59 1.38
CA LEU A 48 -3.92 26.64 0.34
C LEU A 48 -2.73 27.61 0.50
N ILE A 49 -2.32 27.90 1.74
CA ILE A 49 -1.20 28.80 2.03
C ILE A 49 0.13 28.07 1.93
N THR A 50 0.22 26.85 2.45
CA THR A 50 1.45 26.04 2.49
C THR A 50 1.69 25.27 1.20
N ARG A 51 0.68 25.16 0.34
CA ARG A 51 0.61 24.22 -0.80
C ARG A 51 0.92 22.77 -0.39
N ARG A 52 0.63 22.43 0.87
CA ARG A 52 0.91 21.11 1.47
C ARG A 52 -0.19 20.71 2.42
N THR A 53 -0.67 19.49 2.23
CA THR A 53 -1.73 18.84 3.00
C THR A 53 -1.20 18.13 4.24
N GLN A 54 0.10 17.84 4.30
CA GLN A 54 0.72 16.95 5.29
C GLN A 54 0.08 15.56 5.31
N THR A 55 -0.31 15.07 4.13
CA THR A 55 -0.97 13.76 3.97
C THR A 55 -0.27 12.97 2.87
N ILE A 56 0.01 11.70 3.14
CA ILE A 56 0.39 10.72 2.11
C ILE A 56 -0.84 9.89 1.79
N GLY A 57 -1.11 9.68 0.51
CA GLY A 57 -2.14 8.78 0.08
C GLY A 57 -1.62 7.36 -0.14
N ALA A 58 -2.40 6.35 0.22
CA ALA A 58 -2.20 5.00 -0.26
C ALA A 58 -3.47 4.46 -0.92
N LEU A 59 -3.33 4.04 -2.18
CA LEU A 59 -4.34 3.34 -2.96
C LEU A 59 -3.97 1.86 -3.03
N LEU A 60 -4.83 0.99 -2.50
CA LEU A 60 -4.59 -0.45 -2.38
C LEU A 60 -5.73 -1.26 -3.01
N PRO A 61 -5.51 -2.50 -3.47
CA PRO A 61 -6.59 -3.31 -4.03
C PRO A 61 -7.59 -3.77 -2.96
N ASP A 62 -7.12 -3.84 -1.71
CA ASP A 62 -7.93 -4.18 -0.57
C ASP A 62 -7.41 -3.49 0.70
N MET A 63 -8.27 -3.36 1.71
CA MET A 63 -7.97 -2.76 3.01
C MET A 63 -8.01 -3.76 4.17
N HIS A 64 -8.36 -5.02 3.90
CA HIS A 64 -8.43 -6.07 4.89
C HIS A 64 -7.53 -7.26 4.55
N GLY A 65 -7.25 -8.11 5.54
CA GLY A 65 -6.33 -9.23 5.40
C GLY A 65 -4.95 -8.94 6.00
N GLU A 66 -4.22 -10.01 6.34
CA GLU A 66 -2.96 -9.93 7.08
C GLU A 66 -1.89 -9.13 6.33
N PHE A 67 -1.81 -9.31 5.02
CA PHE A 67 -0.85 -8.59 4.16
C PHE A 67 -1.10 -7.08 4.14
N PHE A 68 -2.31 -6.65 3.80
CA PHE A 68 -2.64 -5.22 3.66
C PHE A 68 -2.62 -4.49 5.01
N SER A 69 -3.07 -5.15 6.09
CA SER A 69 -3.04 -4.56 7.44
C SER A 69 -1.61 -4.22 7.86
N GLU A 70 -0.66 -5.11 7.60
CA GLU A 70 0.76 -4.89 7.91
C GLU A 70 1.41 -3.83 7.02
N LEU A 71 1.06 -3.82 5.73
CA LEU A 71 1.50 -2.77 4.79
C LEU A 71 1.02 -1.39 5.24
N ILE A 72 -0.27 -1.23 5.51
CA ILE A 72 -0.88 0.02 6.00
C ILE A 72 -0.21 0.46 7.31
N ARG A 73 0.01 -0.47 8.24
CA ARG A 73 0.71 -0.21 9.51
C ARG A 73 2.13 0.31 9.29
N GLY A 74 2.86 -0.26 8.34
CA GLY A 74 4.21 0.19 7.97
C GLY A 74 4.20 1.61 7.40
N ILE A 75 3.29 1.89 6.47
CA ILE A 75 3.12 3.22 5.84
C ILE A 75 2.75 4.27 6.89
N ASP A 76 1.76 3.99 7.75
CA ASP A 76 1.31 4.93 8.80
C ASP A 76 2.44 5.29 9.76
N LYS A 77 3.21 4.30 10.22
CA LYS A 77 4.37 4.53 11.10
C LYS A 77 5.42 5.43 10.44
N ALA A 78 5.78 5.15 9.19
CA ALA A 78 6.76 5.92 8.45
C ALA A 78 6.28 7.37 8.19
N ALA A 79 5.02 7.54 7.77
CA ALA A 79 4.41 8.84 7.53
C ALA A 79 4.35 9.68 8.81
N ARG A 80 3.87 9.10 9.92
CA ARG A 80 3.77 9.81 11.20
C ARG A 80 5.11 10.24 11.77
N ALA A 81 6.15 9.42 11.59
CA ALA A 81 7.51 9.79 12.01
C ALA A 81 8.01 11.07 11.31
N GLN A 82 7.45 11.41 10.15
CA GLN A 82 7.76 12.62 9.37
C GLN A 82 6.67 13.72 9.51
N GLY A 83 5.71 13.55 10.41
CA GLY A 83 4.62 14.51 10.61
C GLY A 83 3.55 14.50 9.51
N TYR A 84 3.44 13.41 8.74
CA TYR A 84 2.38 13.19 7.77
C TYR A 84 1.27 12.31 8.33
N HIS A 85 0.05 12.53 7.84
CA HIS A 85 -1.10 11.64 8.03
C HIS A 85 -1.27 10.71 6.83
N LEU A 86 -2.01 9.62 7.00
CA LEU A 86 -2.31 8.67 5.93
C LEU A 86 -3.77 8.82 5.48
N LEU A 87 -3.98 8.99 4.18
CA LEU A 87 -5.29 8.89 3.53
C LEU A 87 -5.35 7.58 2.73
N LEU A 88 -6.31 6.73 3.05
CA LEU A 88 -6.48 5.43 2.39
C LEU A 88 -7.64 5.48 1.39
N SER A 89 -7.45 4.80 0.26
CA SER A 89 -8.49 4.50 -0.72
C SER A 89 -8.27 3.09 -1.27
N SER A 90 -9.33 2.48 -1.79
CA SER A 90 -9.26 1.17 -2.44
C SER A 90 -9.85 1.17 -3.84
N SER A 91 -9.36 0.27 -4.68
CA SER A 91 -9.91 -0.04 -6.00
C SER A 91 -9.98 -1.56 -6.17
N HIS A 92 -11.16 -2.11 -6.37
CA HIS A 92 -11.42 -3.54 -6.16
C HIS A 92 -11.41 -4.39 -7.44
N GLY A 93 -11.24 -3.82 -8.64
CA GLY A 93 -11.18 -4.70 -9.81
C GLY A 93 -10.81 -4.12 -11.17
N ASP A 94 -10.85 -2.81 -11.39
CA ASP A 94 -10.58 -2.29 -12.72
C ASP A 94 -9.84 -0.94 -12.74
N ALA A 95 -9.40 -0.58 -13.94
CA ALA A 95 -8.67 0.64 -14.20
C ALA A 95 -9.54 1.90 -13.96
N ASP A 96 -10.85 1.83 -14.19
CA ASP A 96 -11.76 2.97 -14.02
C ASP A 96 -11.98 3.29 -12.54
N GLU A 97 -12.13 2.28 -11.69
CA GLU A 97 -12.14 2.43 -10.23
C GLU A 97 -10.81 3.00 -9.73
N THR A 98 -9.69 2.51 -10.28
CA THR A 98 -8.36 3.06 -9.96
C THR A 98 -8.30 4.55 -10.30
N ALA A 99 -8.75 4.95 -11.48
CA ALA A 99 -8.78 6.36 -11.91
C ALA A 99 -9.69 7.22 -11.03
N ALA A 100 -10.89 6.73 -10.70
CA ALA A 100 -11.82 7.43 -9.81
C ALA A 100 -11.25 7.63 -8.40
N ALA A 101 -10.58 6.60 -7.86
CA ALA A 101 -9.92 6.67 -6.56
C ALA A 101 -8.76 7.68 -6.57
N LEU A 102 -7.91 7.65 -7.61
CA LEU A 102 -6.84 8.63 -7.81
C LEU A 102 -7.41 10.05 -7.84
N GLN A 103 -8.44 10.29 -8.66
CA GLN A 103 -9.09 11.58 -8.79
C GLN A 103 -9.64 12.10 -7.45
N ALA A 104 -10.20 11.21 -6.61
CA ALA A 104 -10.71 11.56 -5.29
C ALA A 104 -9.61 11.97 -4.29
N MET A 105 -8.36 11.51 -4.52
CA MET A 105 -7.20 11.81 -3.67
C MET A 105 -6.42 13.05 -4.13
N LEU A 106 -6.51 13.42 -5.41
CA LEU A 106 -5.82 14.60 -5.95
C LEU A 106 -6.19 15.88 -5.18
N GLY A 107 -5.16 16.68 -4.86
CA GLY A 107 -5.29 17.90 -4.05
C GLY A 107 -5.50 17.67 -2.55
N ARG A 108 -5.56 16.41 -2.09
CA ARG A 108 -5.70 16.04 -0.66
C ARG A 108 -4.47 15.36 -0.09
N VAL A 109 -3.48 15.08 -0.94
CA VAL A 109 -2.24 14.38 -0.60
C VAL A 109 -1.04 15.09 -1.22
N ASP A 110 0.10 14.97 -0.56
CA ASP A 110 1.39 15.50 -1.00
C ASP A 110 2.24 14.45 -1.74
N GLY A 111 1.77 13.19 -1.76
CA GLY A 111 2.37 12.07 -2.48
C GLY A 111 1.51 10.81 -2.38
N LEU A 112 1.76 9.84 -3.28
CA LEU A 112 0.95 8.61 -3.40
C LEU A 112 1.79 7.34 -3.37
N LEU A 113 1.26 6.32 -2.69
CA LEU A 113 1.68 4.92 -2.80
C LEU A 113 0.53 4.16 -3.49
N ILE A 114 0.81 3.46 -4.57
CA ILE A 114 -0.24 2.86 -5.41
C ILE A 114 0.06 1.40 -5.64
N MET A 115 -0.80 0.53 -5.15
CA MET A 115 -0.87 -0.88 -5.51
C MET A 115 -2.18 -1.09 -6.28
N SER A 116 -2.09 -1.33 -7.58
CA SER A 116 -3.25 -1.69 -8.40
C SER A 116 -2.87 -2.84 -9.36
N PRO A 117 -3.22 -4.08 -9.03
CA PRO A 117 -2.85 -5.26 -9.83
C PRO A 117 -3.63 -5.34 -11.15
N HIS A 118 -4.62 -4.46 -11.37
CA HIS A 118 -5.49 -4.46 -12.55
C HIS A 118 -5.31 -3.23 -13.44
N ALA A 119 -4.51 -2.24 -13.03
CA ALA A 119 -4.24 -1.05 -13.81
C ALA A 119 -2.80 -1.06 -14.35
N ASP A 120 -2.65 -0.77 -15.64
CA ASP A 120 -1.35 -0.60 -16.27
C ASP A 120 -0.60 0.60 -15.64
N PRO A 121 0.72 0.50 -15.38
CA PRO A 121 1.52 1.60 -14.85
C PRO A 121 1.45 2.90 -15.66
N GLY A 122 1.39 2.81 -17.00
CA GLY A 122 1.24 3.97 -17.87
C GLY A 122 -0.15 4.59 -17.79
N PHE A 123 -1.20 3.78 -17.62
CA PHE A 123 -2.55 4.27 -17.32
C PHE A 123 -2.58 5.03 -15.98
N ILE A 124 -1.96 4.49 -14.93
CA ILE A 124 -1.86 5.15 -13.63
C ILE A 124 -1.14 6.50 -13.78
N GLU A 125 -0.01 6.52 -14.48
CA GLU A 125 0.78 7.73 -14.71
C GLU A 125 -0.02 8.84 -15.41
N GLN A 126 -0.87 8.50 -16.38
CA GLN A 126 -1.71 9.48 -17.10
C GLN A 126 -2.76 10.15 -16.21
N HIS A 127 -3.13 9.53 -15.08
CA HIS A 127 -4.11 10.06 -14.12
C HIS A 127 -3.46 10.84 -12.97
N LEU A 128 -2.14 11.03 -13.01
CA LEU A 128 -1.40 11.76 -11.99
C LEU A 128 -0.87 13.10 -12.52
N PRO A 129 -0.91 14.17 -11.71
CA PRO A 129 -0.17 15.40 -12.01
C PRO A 129 1.33 15.13 -12.08
N GLU A 130 2.04 15.80 -12.99
CA GLU A 130 3.49 15.61 -13.18
C GLU A 130 4.32 15.96 -11.93
N ASP A 131 3.83 16.88 -11.10
CA ASP A 131 4.51 17.36 -9.90
C ASP A 131 4.14 16.59 -8.63
N LEU A 132 3.24 15.60 -8.71
CA LEU A 132 2.84 14.77 -7.58
C LEU A 132 3.75 13.54 -7.46
N PRO A 133 4.57 13.41 -6.40
CA PRO A 133 5.40 12.22 -6.21
C PRO A 133 4.53 10.98 -6.01
N ALA A 134 4.77 9.94 -6.82
CA ALA A 134 4.08 8.67 -6.69
C ALA A 134 5.04 7.49 -6.82
N ILE A 135 4.80 6.44 -6.01
CA ILE A 135 5.52 5.18 -6.05
C ILE A 135 4.52 4.05 -6.25
N LEU A 136 4.80 3.19 -7.23
CA LEU A 136 4.03 1.96 -7.45
C LEU A 136 4.53 0.84 -6.53
N LEU A 137 3.62 0.07 -5.96
CA LEU A 137 3.91 -1.07 -5.11
C LEU A 137 3.49 -2.35 -5.83
N ASN A 138 4.44 -3.28 -6.04
CA ASN A 138 4.28 -4.50 -6.83
C ASN A 138 3.44 -4.26 -8.13
N PRO A 139 3.84 -3.32 -9.00
CA PRO A 139 3.07 -3.06 -10.21
C PRO A 139 3.10 -4.25 -11.16
N VAL A 140 2.05 -4.35 -12.00
CA VAL A 140 2.09 -5.23 -13.16
C VAL A 140 3.14 -4.75 -14.17
N ARG A 141 3.51 -5.61 -15.12
CA ARG A 141 4.48 -5.29 -16.18
C ARG A 141 3.91 -4.17 -17.07
N GLY A 142 4.67 -3.09 -17.22
CA GLY A 142 4.30 -1.95 -18.07
C GLY A 142 5.41 -0.92 -18.13
N HIS A 143 5.26 0.06 -19.02
CA HIS A 143 6.21 1.17 -19.15
C HIS A 143 5.66 2.39 -18.41
N THR A 144 6.47 2.96 -17.51
CA THR A 144 6.12 4.18 -16.78
C THR A 144 7.40 4.92 -16.36
N ARG A 145 7.28 6.23 -16.12
CA ARG A 145 8.31 7.04 -15.46
C ARG A 145 8.25 6.96 -13.94
N LEU A 146 7.17 6.40 -13.38
CA LEU A 146 6.99 6.29 -11.94
C LEU A 146 8.01 5.32 -11.33
N SER A 147 8.48 5.67 -10.12
CA SER A 147 9.30 4.74 -9.34
C SER A 147 8.46 3.57 -8.85
N ALA A 148 9.05 2.39 -8.79
CA ALA A 148 8.39 1.19 -8.32
C ALA A 148 9.19 0.52 -7.19
N LEU A 149 8.47 0.02 -6.20
CA LEU A 149 8.96 -0.92 -5.21
C LEU A 149 8.27 -2.26 -5.46
N ALA A 150 9.05 -3.29 -5.79
CA ALA A 150 8.54 -4.63 -6.04
C ALA A 150 9.29 -5.67 -5.19
N VAL A 151 8.57 -6.70 -4.77
CA VAL A 151 9.15 -7.90 -4.18
C VAL A 151 9.57 -8.84 -5.32
N ASP A 152 10.77 -9.39 -5.23
CA ASP A 152 11.20 -10.45 -6.16
C ASP A 152 10.51 -11.78 -5.79
N ASN A 153 9.27 -11.92 -6.25
CA ASN A 153 8.42 -13.09 -6.01
C ASN A 153 9.05 -14.37 -6.55
N ARG A 154 9.70 -14.30 -7.71
CA ARG A 154 10.33 -15.46 -8.36
C ARG A 154 11.54 -15.95 -7.57
N ALA A 155 12.47 -15.06 -7.22
CA ALA A 155 13.63 -15.44 -6.43
C ALA A 155 13.25 -15.93 -5.03
N GLY A 156 12.26 -15.29 -4.38
CA GLY A 156 11.76 -15.72 -3.08
C GLY A 156 11.17 -17.13 -3.12
N ALA A 157 10.34 -17.43 -4.13
CA ALA A 157 9.74 -18.75 -4.30
C ALA A 157 10.77 -19.83 -4.67
N TYR A 158 11.78 -19.49 -5.48
CA TYR A 158 12.92 -20.36 -5.76
C TYR A 158 13.66 -20.72 -4.47
N ALA A 159 14.03 -19.72 -3.66
CA ALA A 159 14.76 -19.92 -2.41
C ALA A 159 13.97 -20.79 -1.41
N MET A 160 12.66 -20.56 -1.29
CA MET A 160 11.78 -21.38 -0.45
C MET A 160 11.75 -22.84 -0.92
N THR A 161 11.59 -23.07 -2.23
CA THR A 161 11.51 -24.42 -2.80
C THR A 161 12.84 -25.15 -2.69
N GLN A 162 13.95 -24.46 -2.98
CA GLN A 162 15.30 -24.96 -2.77
C GLN A 162 15.51 -25.41 -1.32
N HIS A 163 15.07 -24.60 -0.35
CA HIS A 163 15.14 -24.96 1.06
C HIS A 163 14.42 -26.29 1.35
N LEU A 164 13.18 -26.47 0.84
CA LEU A 164 12.44 -27.72 1.01
C LEU A 164 13.17 -28.93 0.40
N VAL A 165 13.70 -28.80 -0.81
CA VAL A 165 14.44 -29.89 -1.47
C VAL A 165 15.69 -30.26 -0.69
N HIS A 166 16.46 -29.28 -0.21
CA HIS A 166 17.64 -29.51 0.63
C HIS A 166 17.32 -30.15 1.98
N ARG A 167 16.10 -29.96 2.51
CA ARG A 167 15.61 -30.64 3.72
C ARG A 167 15.16 -32.08 3.47
N GLY A 168 15.16 -32.55 2.22
CA GLY A 168 14.83 -33.92 1.84
C GLY A 168 13.42 -34.12 1.31
N TYR A 169 12.61 -33.05 1.20
CA TYR A 169 11.29 -33.15 0.58
C TYR A 169 11.43 -33.40 -0.93
N ARG A 170 10.58 -34.27 -1.48
CA ARG A 170 10.63 -34.69 -2.90
C ARG A 170 9.27 -34.56 -3.59
N GLU A 171 8.19 -34.83 -2.87
CA GLU A 171 6.82 -34.59 -3.32
C GLU A 171 6.38 -33.21 -2.82
N ILE A 172 6.50 -32.19 -3.70
CA ILE A 172 6.13 -30.81 -3.40
C ILE A 172 4.90 -30.46 -4.24
N VAL A 173 3.81 -30.07 -3.56
CA VAL A 173 2.58 -29.58 -4.19
C VAL A 173 2.56 -28.07 -4.11
N LEU A 174 2.25 -27.41 -5.24
CA LEU A 174 2.19 -25.97 -5.36
C LEU A 174 0.72 -25.53 -5.38
N ILE A 175 0.32 -24.68 -4.43
CA ILE A 175 -1.01 -24.07 -4.41
C ILE A 175 -0.86 -22.63 -4.90
N THR A 176 -1.54 -22.27 -6.00
CA THR A 176 -1.42 -20.94 -6.62
C THR A 176 -2.49 -19.98 -6.10
N GLY A 177 -2.29 -18.69 -6.36
CA GLY A 177 -3.33 -17.67 -6.25
C GLY A 177 -4.25 -17.61 -7.47
N PRO A 178 -5.06 -16.53 -7.56
CA PRO A 178 -6.02 -16.34 -8.64
C PRO A 178 -5.32 -16.17 -9.98
N LYS A 179 -5.98 -16.63 -11.05
CA LYS A 179 -5.47 -16.56 -12.42
C LYS A 179 -5.28 -15.11 -12.88
N GLY A 180 -4.16 -14.82 -13.56
CA GLY A 180 -3.84 -13.48 -14.05
C GLY A 180 -3.22 -12.56 -12.99
N ASN A 181 -2.98 -13.06 -11.78
CA ASN A 181 -2.23 -12.34 -10.76
C ASN A 181 -0.72 -12.55 -10.96
N LEU A 182 -0.01 -11.47 -11.30
CA LEU A 182 1.41 -11.51 -11.61
C LEU A 182 2.26 -12.07 -10.44
N ASP A 183 1.97 -11.67 -9.19
CA ASP A 183 2.71 -12.18 -8.02
C ASP A 183 2.58 -13.69 -7.89
N SER A 184 1.38 -14.24 -8.10
CA SER A 184 1.13 -15.69 -8.09
C SER A 184 1.88 -16.40 -9.22
N GLU A 185 1.90 -15.82 -10.41
CA GLU A 185 2.57 -16.39 -11.59
C GLU A 185 4.08 -16.41 -11.40
N GLU A 186 4.67 -15.35 -10.86
CA GLU A 186 6.11 -15.28 -10.57
C GLU A 186 6.52 -16.25 -9.47
N ARG A 187 5.70 -16.41 -8.42
CA ARG A 187 5.95 -17.43 -7.39
C ARG A 187 5.88 -18.84 -7.95
N LEU A 188 4.86 -19.13 -8.77
CA LEU A 188 4.75 -20.43 -9.44
C LEU A 188 6.00 -20.70 -10.28
N GLN A 189 6.42 -19.74 -11.10
CA GLN A 189 7.60 -19.90 -11.94
C GLN A 189 8.87 -20.14 -11.11
N GLY A 190 9.07 -19.39 -10.02
CA GLY A 190 10.23 -19.58 -9.14
C GLY A 190 10.27 -20.98 -8.50
N CYS A 191 9.11 -21.51 -8.08
CA CYS A 191 9.01 -22.88 -7.61
C CYS A 191 9.34 -23.90 -8.70
N LEU A 192 8.80 -23.72 -9.92
CA LEU A 192 9.05 -24.61 -11.05
C LEU A 192 10.53 -24.62 -11.47
N ASP A 193 11.18 -23.46 -11.51
CA ASP A 193 12.60 -23.34 -11.80
C ASP A 193 13.45 -24.13 -10.78
N ALA A 194 13.16 -23.98 -9.48
CA ALA A 194 13.88 -24.69 -8.43
C ALA A 194 13.66 -26.22 -8.50
N LEU A 195 12.44 -26.67 -8.83
CA LEU A 195 12.16 -28.08 -9.03
C LEU A 195 12.89 -28.63 -10.26
N HIS A 196 12.89 -27.90 -11.36
CA HIS A 196 13.63 -28.29 -12.57
C HIS A 196 15.13 -28.43 -12.28
N ASP A 197 15.73 -27.48 -11.56
CA ASP A 197 17.17 -27.47 -11.28
C ASP A 197 17.60 -28.57 -10.28
N LEU A 198 16.76 -28.86 -9.28
CA LEU A 198 17.14 -29.70 -8.13
C LEU A 198 16.48 -31.08 -8.13
N LEU A 199 15.37 -31.25 -8.85
CA LEU A 199 14.57 -32.47 -8.97
C LEU A 199 14.04 -32.61 -10.42
N PRO A 200 14.91 -32.77 -11.43
CA PRO A 200 14.51 -32.74 -12.85
C PRO A 200 13.50 -33.82 -13.24
N GLU A 201 13.45 -34.93 -12.48
CA GLU A 201 12.51 -36.04 -12.70
C GLU A 201 11.14 -35.82 -12.00
N ALA A 202 11.01 -34.78 -11.18
CA ALA A 202 9.77 -34.51 -10.46
C ALA A 202 8.73 -33.87 -11.38
N VAL A 203 7.51 -34.42 -11.36
CA VAL A 203 6.35 -33.81 -12.01
C VAL A 203 5.60 -32.98 -10.95
N PRO A 204 5.66 -31.64 -11.01
CA PRO A 204 5.04 -30.79 -10.00
C PRO A 204 3.52 -30.91 -10.05
N GLN A 205 2.91 -31.16 -8.89
CA GLN A 205 1.47 -31.08 -8.75
C GLN A 205 1.07 -29.64 -8.43
N ILE A 206 0.17 -29.07 -9.24
CA ILE A 206 -0.30 -27.69 -9.11
C ILE A 206 -1.80 -27.71 -8.79
N VAL A 207 -2.20 -26.98 -7.76
CA VAL A 207 -3.60 -26.82 -7.34
C VAL A 207 -3.94 -25.34 -7.34
N SER A 208 -5.05 -24.98 -7.99
CA SER A 208 -5.49 -23.58 -8.04
C SER A 208 -6.18 -23.15 -6.75
N GLY A 209 -5.79 -21.97 -6.25
CA GLY A 209 -6.44 -21.23 -5.18
C GLY A 209 -6.75 -19.79 -5.62
N ASP A 210 -7.15 -18.97 -4.66
CA ASP A 210 -7.56 -17.57 -4.89
C ASP A 210 -7.09 -16.62 -3.77
N PHE A 211 -6.08 -17.06 -3.00
CA PHE A 211 -5.56 -16.41 -1.78
C PHE A 211 -6.51 -16.36 -0.58
N SER A 212 -7.75 -16.86 -0.69
CA SER A 212 -8.62 -17.01 0.49
C SER A 212 -8.22 -18.21 1.36
N GLU A 213 -8.53 -18.12 2.65
CA GLU A 213 -8.39 -19.25 3.58
C GLU A 213 -9.24 -20.45 3.15
N GLU A 214 -10.45 -20.19 2.64
CA GLU A 214 -11.36 -21.24 2.16
C GLU A 214 -10.77 -22.03 0.99
N SER A 215 -10.17 -21.37 0.00
CA SER A 215 -9.53 -22.06 -1.11
C SER A 215 -8.30 -22.85 -0.66
N GLY A 216 -7.54 -22.30 0.30
CA GLY A 216 -6.44 -23.01 0.96
C GLY A 216 -6.90 -24.29 1.68
N TYR A 217 -7.97 -24.21 2.48
CA TYR A 217 -8.53 -25.36 3.20
C TYR A 217 -9.01 -26.45 2.23
N ARG A 218 -9.70 -26.06 1.15
CA ARG A 218 -10.16 -26.98 0.10
C ARG A 218 -8.99 -27.67 -0.61
N ALA A 219 -7.95 -26.91 -0.98
CA ALA A 219 -6.75 -27.45 -1.63
C ALA A 219 -6.02 -28.43 -0.70
N GLY A 220 -5.79 -28.06 0.56
CA GLY A 220 -5.15 -28.92 1.56
C GLY A 220 -5.94 -30.22 1.80
N SER A 221 -7.27 -30.12 1.89
CA SER A 221 -8.15 -31.28 2.04
C SER A 221 -8.07 -32.25 0.85
N LEU A 222 -7.99 -31.72 -0.38
CA LEU A 222 -7.82 -32.52 -1.59
C LEU A 222 -6.49 -33.28 -1.57
N ILE A 223 -5.39 -32.60 -1.24
CA ILE A 223 -4.04 -33.16 -1.18
C ILE A 223 -3.97 -34.27 -0.12
N ALA A 224 -4.52 -34.02 1.07
CA ALA A 224 -4.54 -35.00 2.16
C ALA A 224 -5.27 -36.30 1.76
N ARG A 225 -6.41 -36.19 1.05
CA ARG A 225 -7.17 -37.35 0.56
C ARG A 225 -6.39 -38.15 -0.48
N GLN A 226 -5.69 -37.49 -1.40
CA GLN A 226 -4.87 -38.16 -2.42
C GLN A 226 -3.68 -38.91 -1.81
N THR A 227 -3.10 -38.36 -0.75
CA THR A 227 -1.96 -38.97 -0.05
C THR A 227 -2.37 -40.22 0.73
N CYS A 228 -3.57 -40.24 1.34
CA CYS A 228 -4.11 -41.42 2.01
C CYS A 228 -4.38 -42.61 1.07
N VAL A 229 -4.57 -42.38 -0.22
CA VAL A 229 -4.82 -43.46 -1.21
C VAL A 229 -3.50 -44.05 -1.75
N ARG A 230 -2.37 -43.37 -1.57
CA ARG A 230 -1.05 -43.82 -2.05
C ARG A 230 -0.21 -44.58 -1.01
N ARG A 231 -0.67 -44.68 0.25
CA ARG A 231 -0.08 -45.52 1.30
C ARG A 231 -0.84 -46.82 1.44
#